data_AF-F9VV03-F1
#
_entry.id   AF-F9VV03-F1
#
_cell.length_a   1.000
_cell.length_b   1.000
_cell.length_c   1.000
_cell.angle_alpha   90.00
_cell.angle_beta   90.00
_cell.angle_gamma   90.00
#
_symmetry.space_group_name_H-M   'P 1'
#
loop_
_entity.id
_entity.type
_entity.pdbx_description
1 polymer ?
#
loop_
_entity_poly.entity_id
_entity_poly.type
_entity_poly.pdbx_seq_one_letter_code
_entity_poly.pdbx_strand_id
1 'polypeptide(L)'
;MRSFYSVILALLLLPMVSCSGDAQTNDLPLTGPPPAQGADPSQFPFRWIPTRALDLKSPDGTFVRAIAETDVLFSYLGSSAMQALVPPGYVEAAQELWTLRVNNIPTLNIEPRTTYLFAVDFPDTVRRADEPRDQRHASPTPTDQLGRAAVCTFSTGPNPKPILRALFTYRRTGIAPPVDQKGALNQPTVNVFGDWTALEDYDTLDDRPCERTLASPDGQHQSPSPGWAGASH
;
A
#
# COMPACT_ATOMS: atom_id res chain seq x y z
N MET A 1 -10.52 -39.00 -77.63
CA MET A 1 -11.79 -38.27 -77.43
C MET A 1 -11.70 -37.47 -76.14
N ARG A 2 -11.64 -36.14 -76.28
CA ARG A 2 -12.22 -35.05 -75.46
C ARG A 2 -12.15 -35.13 -73.91
N SER A 3 -11.94 -34.08 -73.11
CA SER A 3 -11.43 -32.69 -73.18
C SER A 3 -11.77 -32.05 -71.81
N PHE A 4 -11.01 -31.03 -71.36
CA PHE A 4 -11.30 -30.06 -70.26
C PHE A 4 -11.11 -30.56 -68.80
N TYR A 5 -10.60 -29.82 -67.81
CA TYR A 5 -10.44 -28.37 -67.58
C TYR A 5 -9.15 -28.04 -66.81
N SER A 6 -8.49 -26.93 -67.20
CA SER A 6 -7.57 -26.15 -66.37
C SER A 6 -8.33 -25.44 -65.24
N VAL A 7 -7.79 -25.46 -64.01
CA VAL A 7 -8.18 -24.51 -62.96
C VAL A 7 -6.95 -23.69 -62.62
N ILE A 8 -6.97 -22.44 -63.09
CA ILE A 8 -6.02 -21.39 -62.74
C ILE A 8 -6.42 -20.90 -61.35
N LEU A 9 -5.58 -21.15 -60.34
CA LEU A 9 -5.75 -20.57 -59.01
C LEU A 9 -5.16 -19.17 -59.03
N ALA A 10 -6.03 -18.16 -59.15
CA ALA A 10 -5.66 -16.76 -59.06
C ALA A 10 -5.29 -16.42 -57.60
N LEU A 11 -4.01 -16.14 -57.35
CA LEU A 11 -3.55 -15.51 -56.11
C LEU A 11 -4.08 -14.07 -56.06
N LEU A 12 -5.07 -13.83 -55.19
CA LEU A 12 -5.50 -12.49 -54.80
C LEU A 12 -4.50 -11.93 -53.78
N LEU A 13 -3.63 -11.04 -54.24
CA LEU A 13 -2.83 -10.16 -53.40
C LEU A 13 -3.72 -9.05 -52.84
N LEU A 14 -4.09 -9.16 -51.57
CA LEU A 14 -4.70 -8.07 -50.81
C LEU A 14 -3.60 -7.09 -50.35
N PRO A 15 -3.65 -5.79 -50.69
CA PRO A 15 -2.80 -4.80 -50.06
C PRO A 15 -3.30 -4.57 -48.63
N MET A 16 -2.49 -4.97 -47.65
CA MET A 16 -2.64 -4.54 -46.26
C MET A 16 -2.39 -3.01 -46.22
N VAL A 17 -3.45 -2.23 -46.24
CA VAL A 17 -3.43 -0.82 -45.90
C VAL A 17 -3.10 -0.73 -44.41
N SER A 18 -1.83 -0.47 -44.10
CA SER A 18 -1.41 -0.06 -42.76
C SER A 18 -1.82 1.40 -42.60
N CYS A 19 -2.88 1.64 -41.84
CA CYS A 19 -3.11 2.97 -41.27
C CYS A 19 -2.01 3.24 -40.26
N SER A 20 -1.10 4.15 -40.60
CA SER A 20 -0.34 4.92 -39.62
C SER A 20 -1.35 5.71 -38.79
N GLY A 21 -1.82 5.10 -37.70
CA GLY A 21 -2.45 5.84 -36.63
C GLY A 21 -1.34 6.51 -35.84
N ASP A 22 -1.13 7.80 -36.09
CA ASP A 22 -0.40 8.66 -35.16
C ASP A 22 -1.02 8.47 -33.78
N ALA A 23 -0.28 7.81 -32.89
CA ALA A 23 -0.59 7.79 -31.48
C ALA A 23 -0.36 9.22 -30.97
N GLN A 24 -1.41 10.03 -31.08
CA GLN A 24 -1.48 11.34 -30.46
C GLN A 24 -1.39 11.09 -28.96
N THR A 25 -0.20 11.35 -28.41
CA THR A 25 0.03 11.48 -26.97
C THR A 25 -0.88 12.59 -26.48
N ASN A 26 -2.03 12.21 -25.93
CA ASN A 26 -2.80 13.09 -25.06
C ASN A 26 -2.00 13.27 -23.77
N ASP A 27 -0.92 14.05 -23.84
CA ASP A 27 -0.34 14.74 -22.70
C ASP A 27 -1.36 15.79 -22.26
N LEU A 28 -2.40 15.35 -21.55
CA LEU A 28 -3.16 16.24 -20.70
C LEU A 28 -2.25 16.60 -19.53
N PRO A 29 -1.92 17.87 -19.29
CA PRO A 29 -1.31 18.25 -18.03
C PRO A 29 -2.34 17.93 -16.95
N LEU A 30 -2.02 16.96 -16.09
CA LEU A 30 -2.72 16.70 -14.83
C LEU A 30 -2.48 17.89 -13.90
N THR A 31 -3.00 19.08 -14.23
CA THR A 31 -3.31 20.07 -13.22
C THR A 31 -4.54 19.58 -12.49
N GLY A 32 -4.32 18.66 -11.54
CA GLY A 32 -5.30 18.35 -10.51
C GLY A 32 -5.70 19.63 -9.78
N PRO A 33 -6.88 19.66 -9.15
CA PRO A 33 -7.25 20.79 -8.29
C PRO A 33 -6.15 21.03 -7.26
N PRO A 34 -5.86 22.29 -6.89
CA PRO A 34 -4.89 22.57 -5.84
C PRO A 34 -5.25 21.78 -4.59
N PRO A 35 -4.25 21.29 -3.82
CA PRO A 35 -4.51 20.57 -2.58
C PRO A 35 -5.51 21.36 -1.74
N ALA A 36 -6.50 20.66 -1.19
CA ALA A 36 -7.45 21.27 -0.29
C ALA A 36 -6.66 22.04 0.78
N GLN A 37 -6.86 23.36 0.83
CA GLN A 37 -6.18 24.25 1.76
C GLN A 37 -6.44 23.72 3.18
N GLY A 38 -5.42 23.15 3.83
CA GLY A 38 -5.49 22.69 5.22
C GLY A 38 -5.02 21.26 5.52
N ALA A 39 -4.69 20.43 4.52
CA ALA A 39 -4.15 19.09 4.78
C ALA A 39 -2.63 19.15 5.05
N ASP A 40 -2.24 19.21 6.32
CA ASP A 40 -0.84 19.13 6.75
C ASP A 40 -0.54 17.76 7.41
N PRO A 41 0.26 16.88 6.77
CA PRO A 41 0.67 15.61 7.37
C PRO A 41 1.28 15.75 8.77
N SER A 42 1.90 16.89 9.09
CA SER A 42 2.55 17.14 10.38
C SER A 42 1.57 17.05 11.56
N GLN A 43 0.28 17.29 11.31
CA GLN A 43 -0.80 17.24 12.29
C GLN A 43 -1.19 15.82 12.72
N PHE A 44 -0.71 14.79 12.00
CA PHE A 44 -1.02 13.38 12.25
C PHE A 44 0.25 12.58 12.52
N PRO A 45 0.94 12.82 13.67
CA PRO A 45 2.18 12.10 13.97
C PRO A 45 1.95 10.62 14.19
N PHE A 46 2.81 9.81 13.55
CA PHE A 46 2.85 8.36 13.72
C PHE A 46 3.88 7.92 14.75
N ARG A 47 3.53 6.89 15.52
CA ARG A 47 4.31 6.37 16.64
C ARG A 47 4.29 4.84 16.62
N TRP A 48 5.38 4.22 16.18
CA TRP A 48 5.47 2.77 16.15
C TRP A 48 5.87 2.20 17.51
N ILE A 49 5.09 1.23 18.00
CA ILE A 49 5.43 0.40 19.15
C ILE A 49 6.09 -0.86 18.59
N PRO A 50 7.38 -1.11 18.87
CA PRO A 50 8.05 -2.28 18.35
C PRO A 50 7.49 -3.56 18.97
N THR A 51 7.40 -4.62 18.17
CA THR A 51 6.91 -5.95 18.57
C THR A 51 7.79 -7.01 17.93
N ARG A 52 7.67 -8.26 18.39
CA ARG A 52 8.38 -9.39 17.76
C ARG A 52 7.88 -9.74 16.35
N ALA A 53 6.71 -9.23 15.95
CA ALA A 53 6.10 -9.57 14.67
C ALA A 53 6.77 -8.86 13.48
N LEU A 54 7.49 -7.76 13.73
CA LEU A 54 8.17 -6.98 12.70
C LEU A 54 9.38 -6.25 13.28
N ASP A 55 10.56 -6.50 12.71
CA ASP A 55 11.73 -5.65 12.95
C ASP A 55 11.58 -4.34 12.19
N LEU A 56 11.27 -3.26 12.91
CA LEU A 56 11.05 -1.93 12.33
C LEU A 56 12.28 -1.31 11.68
N LYS A 57 13.48 -1.86 11.88
CA LYS A 57 14.73 -1.36 11.30
C LYS A 57 15.17 -2.13 10.06
N SER A 58 14.52 -3.26 9.78
CA SER A 58 14.77 -4.09 8.60
C SER A 58 14.17 -3.48 7.33
N PRO A 59 14.53 -3.98 6.13
CA PRO A 59 13.87 -3.57 4.89
C PRO A 59 12.36 -3.85 4.90
N ASP A 60 11.95 -5.01 5.44
CA ASP A 60 10.54 -5.35 5.66
C ASP A 60 9.84 -4.34 6.58
N GLY A 61 10.52 -3.96 7.67
CA GLY A 61 10.06 -2.91 8.58
C GLY A 61 9.81 -1.60 7.85
N THR A 62 10.79 -1.13 7.08
CA THR A 62 10.69 0.10 6.29
C THR A 62 9.53 0.04 5.29
N PHE A 63 9.41 -1.04 4.52
CA PHE A 63 8.34 -1.21 3.54
C PHE A 63 6.95 -1.19 4.19
N VAL A 64 6.76 -2.00 5.23
CA VAL A 64 5.48 -2.13 5.92
C VAL A 64 5.07 -0.83 6.57
N ARG A 65 6.02 -0.12 7.19
CA ARG A 65 5.78 1.19 7.76
C ARG A 65 5.33 2.19 6.71
N ALA A 66 6.05 2.28 5.61
CA ALA A 66 5.76 3.25 4.55
C ALA A 66 4.37 3.01 3.93
N ILE A 67 3.97 1.75 3.73
CA ILE A 67 2.63 1.40 3.26
C ILE A 67 1.55 1.77 4.30
N ALA A 68 1.71 1.30 5.54
CA ALA A 68 0.69 1.46 6.58
C ALA A 68 0.48 2.93 7.01
N GLU A 69 1.57 3.69 7.19
CA GLU A 69 1.49 5.11 7.56
C GLU A 69 0.80 5.93 6.47
N THR A 70 1.14 5.67 5.21
CA THR A 70 0.54 6.37 4.07
C THR A 70 -0.95 6.07 3.96
N ASP A 71 -1.35 4.81 4.14
CA ASP A 71 -2.76 4.44 4.15
C ASP A 71 -3.56 5.13 5.27
N VAL A 72 -3.02 5.13 6.48
CA VAL A 72 -3.67 5.78 7.63
C VAL A 72 -3.85 7.27 7.35
N LEU A 73 -2.80 7.92 6.82
CA LEU A 73 -2.85 9.34 6.51
C LEU A 73 -3.94 9.65 5.47
N PHE A 74 -4.06 8.82 4.43
CA PHE A 74 -5.09 9.00 3.41
C PHE A 74 -6.51 8.85 3.95
N SER A 75 -6.73 8.01 4.96
CA SER A 75 -8.04 7.93 5.62
C SER A 75 -8.38 9.12 6.51
N TYR A 76 -7.37 9.85 6.98
CA TYR A 76 -7.59 11.08 7.75
C TYR A 76 -7.84 12.28 6.84
N LEU A 77 -7.03 12.42 5.79
CA LEU A 77 -7.04 13.59 4.91
C LEU A 77 -8.00 13.46 3.73
N GLY A 78 -8.44 12.24 3.39
CA GLY A 78 -9.34 11.98 2.28
C GLY A 78 -8.65 11.95 0.92
N SER A 79 -9.43 11.57 -0.11
CA SER A 79 -8.92 11.29 -1.46
C SER A 79 -8.32 12.51 -2.19
N SER A 80 -8.79 13.72 -1.91
CA SER A 80 -8.27 14.96 -2.52
C SER A 80 -6.87 15.31 -2.03
N ALA A 81 -6.52 14.94 -0.79
CA ALA A 81 -5.19 15.15 -0.24
C ALA A 81 -4.18 14.09 -0.73
N MET A 82 -4.66 12.93 -1.21
CA MET A 82 -3.81 11.85 -1.69
C MET A 82 -2.88 12.35 -2.78
N GLN A 83 -3.37 13.05 -3.81
CA GLN A 83 -2.56 13.47 -4.96
C GLN A 83 -1.35 14.35 -4.60
N ALA A 84 -1.48 15.21 -3.57
CA ALA A 84 -0.43 16.14 -3.18
C ALA A 84 0.55 15.55 -2.14
N LEU A 85 0.15 14.49 -1.46
CA LEU A 85 0.85 13.94 -0.29
C LEU A 85 1.26 12.48 -0.48
N VAL A 86 1.23 11.96 -1.71
CA VAL A 86 1.76 10.63 -2.01
C VAL A 86 3.29 10.66 -1.84
N PRO A 87 3.88 9.82 -0.97
CA PRO A 87 5.32 9.72 -0.90
C PRO A 87 5.93 9.20 -2.21
N PRO A 88 7.13 9.65 -2.61
CA PRO A 88 7.76 9.16 -3.83
C PRO A 88 7.87 7.62 -3.84
N GLY A 89 7.50 6.98 -4.95
CA GLY A 89 7.53 5.52 -5.11
C GLY A 89 6.32 4.77 -4.53
N TYR A 90 5.41 5.44 -3.82
CA TYR A 90 4.27 4.75 -3.22
C TYR A 90 3.28 4.21 -4.25
N VAL A 91 3.03 4.93 -5.36
CA VAL A 91 2.08 4.46 -6.40
C VAL A 91 2.58 3.18 -7.03
N GLU A 92 3.88 3.14 -7.36
CA GLU A 92 4.55 1.97 -7.94
C GLU A 92 4.61 0.80 -6.97
N ALA A 93 4.84 1.09 -5.68
CA ALA A 93 4.88 0.08 -4.63
C ALA A 93 3.49 -0.47 -4.29
N ALA A 94 2.47 0.38 -4.21
CA ALA A 94 1.12 -0.03 -3.80
C ALA A 94 0.34 -0.73 -4.91
N GLN A 95 0.68 -0.54 -6.19
CA GLN A 95 0.06 -1.19 -7.34
C GLN A 95 -1.47 -1.29 -7.25
N GLU A 96 -2.03 -2.50 -7.14
CA GLU A 96 -3.47 -2.73 -7.08
C GLU A 96 -4.11 -2.22 -5.77
N LEU A 97 -3.36 -2.19 -4.66
CA LEU A 97 -3.81 -1.59 -3.40
C LEU A 97 -4.12 -0.10 -3.57
N TRP A 98 -3.35 0.61 -4.39
CA TRP A 98 -3.62 2.02 -4.69
C TRP A 98 -5.02 2.20 -5.28
N THR A 99 -5.35 1.43 -6.30
CA THR A 99 -6.63 1.52 -7.00
C THR A 99 -7.81 1.15 -6.10
N LEU A 100 -7.65 0.13 -5.25
CA LEU A 100 -8.68 -0.25 -4.28
C LEU A 100 -8.92 0.83 -3.23
N ARG A 101 -7.85 1.50 -2.78
CA ARG A 101 -7.90 2.48 -1.69
C ARG A 101 -8.35 3.87 -2.14
N VAL A 102 -7.86 4.39 -3.27
CA VAL A 102 -8.25 5.73 -3.77
C VAL A 102 -9.76 5.85 -4.01
N ASN A 103 -10.39 4.75 -4.45
CA ASN A 103 -11.82 4.76 -4.81
C ASN A 103 -12.77 4.55 -3.62
N ASN A 104 -12.28 4.02 -2.50
CA ASN A 104 -13.13 3.52 -1.42
C ASN A 104 -12.79 4.07 -0.02
N ILE A 105 -11.82 4.98 0.12
CA ILE A 105 -11.52 5.58 1.43
C ILE A 105 -12.58 6.65 1.76
N PRO A 106 -13.46 6.44 2.75
CA PRO A 106 -14.26 7.53 3.28
C PRO A 106 -13.35 8.51 4.00
N THR A 107 -13.44 9.80 3.66
CA THR A 107 -12.78 10.85 4.43
C THR A 107 -13.40 10.92 5.81
N LEU A 108 -12.60 10.64 6.85
CA LEU A 108 -13.12 10.62 8.22
C LEU A 108 -13.09 11.99 8.92
N ASN A 109 -12.57 13.05 8.28
CA ASN A 109 -12.43 14.41 8.85
C ASN A 109 -11.99 14.36 10.32
N ILE A 110 -10.90 13.66 10.58
CA ILE A 110 -10.44 13.39 11.94
C ILE A 110 -9.64 14.58 12.46
N GLU A 111 -9.95 15.04 13.68
CA GLU A 111 -9.13 16.05 14.35
C GLU A 111 -7.66 15.57 14.53
N PRO A 112 -6.67 16.47 14.44
CA PRO A 112 -5.27 16.18 14.67
C PRO A 112 -5.03 15.33 15.91
N ARG A 113 -4.29 14.22 15.76
CA ARG A 113 -3.98 13.29 16.84
C ARG A 113 -2.75 12.47 16.55
N THR A 114 -2.13 11.97 17.62
CA THR A 114 -1.09 10.96 17.49
C THR A 114 -1.72 9.59 17.26
N THR A 115 -1.25 8.90 16.23
CA THR A 115 -1.64 7.51 15.93
C THR A 115 -0.48 6.58 16.22
N TYR A 116 -0.76 5.58 17.05
CA TYR A 116 0.17 4.51 17.36
C TYR A 116 -0.06 3.35 16.40
N LEU A 117 1.03 2.75 15.94
CA LEU A 117 1.02 1.59 15.04
C LEU A 117 1.87 0.48 15.65
N PHE A 118 1.48 -0.76 15.44
CA PHE A 118 2.26 -1.91 15.84
C PHE A 118 1.93 -3.12 14.98
N ALA A 119 2.94 -3.95 14.71
CA ALA A 119 2.74 -5.18 13.99
C ALA A 119 2.25 -6.28 14.93
N VAL A 120 1.39 -7.15 14.42
CA VAL A 120 0.93 -8.37 15.09
C VAL A 120 1.25 -9.58 14.21
N ASP A 121 1.20 -10.78 14.79
CA ASP A 121 1.35 -12.01 14.02
C ASP A 121 0.27 -12.05 12.92
N PHE A 122 0.70 -12.34 11.68
CA PHE A 122 -0.21 -12.46 10.55
C PHE A 122 -1.20 -13.61 10.83
N PRO A 123 -2.53 -13.41 10.68
CA PRO A 123 -3.52 -14.42 11.02
C PRO A 123 -3.33 -15.67 10.15
N ASP A 124 -3.74 -16.84 10.65
CA ASP A 124 -3.63 -18.11 9.91
C ASP A 124 -4.67 -18.24 8.77
N THR A 125 -5.73 -17.44 8.85
CA THR A 125 -6.76 -17.35 7.81
C THR A 125 -7.07 -15.90 7.49
N VAL A 126 -7.34 -15.64 6.22
CA VAL A 126 -7.63 -14.31 5.68
C VAL A 126 -8.81 -14.37 4.73
N ARG A 127 -9.42 -13.21 4.49
CA ARG A 127 -10.40 -12.97 3.44
C ARG A 127 -9.87 -11.85 2.57
N ARG A 128 -9.91 -11.97 1.24
CA ARG A 128 -9.55 -10.84 0.38
C ARG A 128 -10.64 -9.79 0.44
N ALA A 129 -10.27 -8.51 0.39
CA ALA A 129 -11.21 -7.41 0.59
C ALA A 129 -12.39 -7.46 -0.40
N ASP A 130 -12.17 -7.94 -1.63
CA ASP A 130 -13.12 -8.08 -2.74
C ASP A 130 -13.99 -9.35 -2.69
N GLU A 131 -13.78 -10.24 -1.72
CA GLU A 131 -14.51 -11.51 -1.61
C GLU A 131 -15.71 -11.46 -0.63
N PRO A 132 -16.72 -12.33 -0.82
CA PRO A 132 -17.81 -12.53 0.14
C PRO A 132 -17.34 -12.81 1.58
N ARG A 133 -18.12 -12.36 2.57
CA ARG A 133 -17.75 -12.40 4.00
C ARG A 133 -17.54 -13.81 4.57
N ASP A 134 -18.18 -14.81 3.98
CA ASP A 134 -18.12 -16.22 4.35
C ASP A 134 -16.93 -16.96 3.74
N GLN A 135 -16.23 -16.35 2.78
CA GLN A 135 -15.01 -16.93 2.20
C GLN A 135 -13.80 -16.62 3.07
N ARG A 136 -13.07 -17.67 3.43
CA ARG A 136 -11.80 -17.60 4.15
C ARG A 136 -10.81 -18.55 3.51
N HIS A 137 -9.59 -18.08 3.36
CA HIS A 137 -8.48 -18.83 2.81
C HIS A 137 -7.42 -19.02 3.88
N ALA A 138 -6.64 -20.09 3.74
CA ALA A 138 -5.40 -20.21 4.49
C ALA A 138 -4.47 -19.05 4.09
N SER A 139 -3.82 -18.47 5.08
CA SER A 139 -2.90 -17.36 4.82
C SER A 139 -1.70 -17.79 4.00
N PRO A 140 -1.23 -16.96 3.05
CA PRO A 140 -0.04 -17.26 2.28
C PRO A 140 1.16 -17.52 3.18
N THR A 141 1.91 -18.56 2.84
CA THR A 141 3.15 -18.90 3.55
C THR A 141 4.25 -17.94 3.11
N PRO A 142 4.94 -17.26 4.05
CA PRO A 142 6.02 -16.35 3.69
C PRO A 142 7.19 -17.14 3.09
N THR A 143 7.86 -16.53 2.13
CA THR A 143 9.05 -17.06 1.46
C THR A 143 10.11 -15.96 1.38
N ASP A 144 11.27 -16.26 0.79
CA ASP A 144 12.29 -15.24 0.54
C ASP A 144 11.76 -14.10 -0.36
N GLN A 145 10.82 -14.41 -1.27
CA GLN A 145 10.25 -13.45 -2.22
C GLN A 145 8.89 -12.90 -1.77
N LEU A 146 8.22 -13.54 -0.82
CA LEU A 146 6.88 -13.15 -0.36
C LEU A 146 6.90 -12.82 1.13
N GLY A 147 6.62 -11.57 1.45
CA GLY A 147 6.37 -11.10 2.80
C GLY A 147 4.88 -10.92 3.09
N ARG A 148 4.58 -10.78 4.38
CA ARG A 148 3.22 -10.55 4.87
C ARG A 148 3.26 -9.68 6.12
N ALA A 149 2.27 -8.82 6.29
CA ALA A 149 2.21 -7.89 7.42
C ALA A 149 0.78 -7.67 7.89
N ALA A 150 0.60 -7.63 9.20
CA ALA A 150 -0.61 -7.23 9.89
C ALA A 150 -0.26 -6.08 10.83
N VAL A 151 -0.84 -4.91 10.59
CA VAL A 151 -0.57 -3.68 11.34
C VAL A 151 -1.86 -3.21 12.00
N CYS A 152 -1.81 -3.11 13.31
CA CYS A 152 -2.87 -2.54 14.12
C CYS A 152 -2.57 -1.07 14.43
N THR A 153 -3.63 -0.28 14.61
CA THR A 153 -3.51 1.11 15.04
C THR A 153 -4.46 1.44 16.16
N PHE A 154 -4.08 2.43 16.98
CA PHE A 154 -5.00 3.16 17.84
C PHE A 154 -4.56 4.60 17.91
N SER A 155 -5.48 5.51 18.22
CA SER A 155 -5.16 6.93 18.37
C SER A 155 -5.46 7.39 19.79
N THR A 156 -4.78 8.45 20.24
CA THR A 156 -5.08 9.07 21.53
C THR A 156 -6.53 9.56 21.58
N GLY A 157 -7.24 9.27 22.66
CA GLY A 157 -8.65 9.63 22.87
C GLY A 157 -9.28 8.86 24.03
N PRO A 158 -10.54 9.14 24.39
CA PRO A 158 -11.26 8.35 25.39
C PRO A 158 -11.47 6.92 24.86
N ASN A 159 -11.03 5.93 25.65
CA ASN A 159 -11.10 4.49 25.33
C ASN A 159 -10.44 4.12 23.99
N PRO A 160 -9.10 4.26 23.86
CA PRO A 160 -8.41 3.89 22.63
C PRO A 160 -8.55 2.38 22.41
N LYS A 161 -9.30 2.00 21.38
CA LYS A 161 -9.42 0.60 20.95
C LYS A 161 -8.49 0.36 19.77
N PRO A 162 -7.59 -0.63 19.84
CA PRO A 162 -6.78 -0.97 18.70
C PRO A 162 -7.62 -1.69 17.64
N ILE A 163 -7.42 -1.34 16.39
CA ILE A 163 -8.08 -1.93 15.23
C ILE A 163 -7.05 -2.42 14.23
N LEU A 164 -7.34 -3.49 13.52
CA LEU A 164 -6.50 -3.89 12.40
C LEU A 164 -6.70 -2.90 11.25
N ARG A 165 -5.59 -2.40 10.70
CA ARG A 165 -5.61 -1.28 9.76
C ARG A 165 -5.00 -1.60 8.41
N ALA A 166 -3.93 -2.39 8.40
CA ALA A 166 -3.34 -2.90 7.18
C ALA A 166 -3.08 -4.39 7.35
N LEU A 167 -3.53 -5.18 6.38
CA LEU A 167 -3.30 -6.62 6.36
C LEU A 167 -3.03 -7.01 4.92
N PHE A 168 -1.76 -7.22 4.58
CA PHE A 168 -1.37 -7.39 3.19
C PHE A 168 -0.16 -8.30 3.02
N THR A 169 0.01 -8.79 1.79
CA THR A 169 1.23 -9.43 1.33
C THR A 169 2.03 -8.49 0.44
N TYR A 170 3.33 -8.74 0.33
CA TYR A 170 4.21 -7.96 -0.54
C TYR A 170 5.29 -8.83 -1.16
N ARG A 171 5.72 -8.44 -2.35
CA ARG A 171 6.78 -9.07 -3.12
C ARG A 171 8.10 -8.36 -2.88
N ARG A 172 9.13 -9.15 -2.57
CA ARG A 172 10.52 -8.71 -2.50
C ARG A 172 11.18 -8.94 -3.84
N THR A 173 11.57 -7.87 -4.49
CA THR A 173 12.26 -7.88 -5.80
C THR A 173 13.33 -6.80 -5.81
N GLY A 174 14.37 -6.99 -6.63
CA GLY A 174 15.36 -5.95 -6.91
C GLY A 174 15.97 -5.29 -5.66
N ILE A 175 16.03 -3.96 -5.68
CA ILE A 175 16.57 -3.13 -4.61
C ILE A 175 15.64 -3.18 -3.40
N ALA A 176 16.18 -3.58 -2.25
CA ALA A 176 15.44 -3.60 -1.01
C ALA A 176 15.24 -2.18 -0.42
N PRO A 177 14.15 -1.95 0.32
CA PRO A 177 13.96 -0.79 1.15
C PRO A 177 15.20 -0.50 2.04
N PRO A 178 15.54 0.77 2.28
CA PRO A 178 16.66 1.11 3.13
C PRO A 178 16.40 0.71 4.58
N VAL A 179 17.45 0.33 5.30
CA VAL A 179 17.40 -0.03 6.72
C VAL A 179 17.51 1.22 7.61
N ASP A 180 17.23 1.04 8.90
CA ASP A 180 17.48 2.02 9.97
C ASP A 180 16.88 3.42 9.71
N GLN A 181 15.78 3.48 8.97
CA GLN A 181 15.10 4.74 8.66
C GLN A 181 14.60 5.39 9.94
N LYS A 182 15.02 6.64 10.19
CA LYS A 182 14.58 7.41 11.35
C LYS A 182 14.59 8.91 11.11
N GLY A 183 13.66 9.63 11.71
CA GLY A 183 13.64 11.08 11.75
C GLY A 183 12.34 11.66 12.28
N ALA A 184 12.15 12.96 12.04
CA ALA A 184 11.03 13.73 12.60
C ALA A 184 9.83 13.86 11.65
N LEU A 185 9.94 13.41 10.40
CA LEU A 185 8.88 13.56 9.41
C LEU A 185 7.82 12.45 9.55
N ASN A 186 6.58 12.77 9.20
CA ASN A 186 5.46 11.81 9.18
C ASN A 186 5.33 11.07 7.85
N GLN A 187 6.08 11.47 6.83
CA GLN A 187 6.18 10.78 5.54
C GLN A 187 7.61 10.83 5.00
N PRO A 188 8.03 9.84 4.21
CA PRO A 188 9.32 9.90 3.53
C PRO A 188 9.27 10.91 2.38
N THR A 189 10.34 11.69 2.23
CA THR A 189 10.50 12.66 1.13
C THR A 189 11.26 12.09 -0.06
N VAL A 190 11.64 10.82 0.01
CA VAL A 190 12.36 10.07 -1.02
C VAL A 190 11.72 8.69 -1.17
N ASN A 191 12.06 7.98 -2.25
CA ASN A 191 11.60 6.60 -2.41
C ASN A 191 12.26 5.70 -1.36
N VAL A 192 11.44 5.12 -0.48
CA VAL A 192 11.85 4.15 0.56
C VAL A 192 11.34 2.74 0.28
N PHE A 193 10.66 2.51 -0.83
CA PHE A 193 10.05 1.22 -1.18
C PHE A 193 11.01 0.31 -1.95
N GLY A 194 12.04 0.88 -2.57
CA GLY A 194 12.91 0.13 -3.48
C GLY A 194 12.12 -0.39 -4.68
N ASP A 195 12.36 -1.65 -5.07
CA ASP A 195 11.64 -2.34 -6.14
C ASP A 195 10.57 -3.30 -5.61
N TRP A 196 10.16 -3.15 -4.34
CA TRP A 196 9.18 -4.02 -3.70
C TRP A 196 7.77 -3.54 -3.98
N THR A 197 6.83 -4.49 -4.06
CA THR A 197 5.43 -4.17 -4.36
C THR A 197 4.48 -4.85 -3.38
N ALA A 198 3.50 -4.11 -2.89
CA ALA A 198 2.40 -4.63 -2.13
C ALA A 198 1.40 -5.29 -3.10
N LEU A 199 0.80 -6.38 -2.67
CA LEU A 199 -0.03 -7.23 -3.52
C LEU A 199 -1.48 -7.19 -3.03
N GLU A 200 -1.85 -8.10 -2.15
CA GLU A 200 -3.24 -8.35 -1.76
C GLU A 200 -3.61 -7.58 -0.50
N ASP A 201 -4.78 -6.94 -0.50
CA ASP A 201 -5.41 -6.40 0.70
C ASP A 201 -6.35 -7.46 1.26
N TYR A 202 -6.11 -7.84 2.51
CA TYR A 202 -6.99 -8.72 3.23
C TYR A 202 -7.75 -7.95 4.29
N ASP A 203 -8.84 -8.56 4.71
CA ASP A 203 -9.59 -8.13 5.87
C ASP A 203 -9.73 -9.30 6.84
N THR A 204 -9.86 -8.97 8.12
CA THR A 204 -10.38 -9.88 9.12
C THR A 204 -11.31 -9.13 10.05
N LEU A 205 -12.39 -9.80 10.43
CA LEU A 205 -13.33 -9.29 11.44
C LEU A 205 -12.81 -9.50 12.87
N ASP A 206 -11.58 -9.97 13.02
CA ASP A 206 -11.00 -10.35 14.31
C ASP A 206 -9.87 -9.40 14.70
N ASP A 207 -10.21 -8.39 15.52
CA ASP A 207 -9.25 -7.46 16.12
C ASP A 207 -8.57 -8.01 17.40
N ARG A 208 -8.93 -9.22 17.87
CA ARG A 208 -8.33 -9.80 19.09
C ARG A 208 -6.80 -9.90 19.04
N PRO A 209 -6.14 -10.14 17.89
CA PRO A 209 -4.67 -10.06 17.80
C PRO A 209 -4.13 -8.69 18.23
N CYS A 210 -4.82 -7.59 17.89
CA CYS A 210 -4.43 -6.25 18.27
C CYS A 210 -4.51 -6.03 19.78
N GLU A 211 -5.64 -6.42 20.40
CA GLU A 211 -5.85 -6.30 21.84
C GLU A 211 -4.84 -7.14 22.65
N ARG A 212 -4.60 -8.39 22.22
CA ARG A 212 -3.65 -9.30 22.91
C ARG A 212 -2.21 -8.81 22.86
N THR A 213 -1.79 -8.22 21.74
CA THR A 213 -0.40 -7.78 21.58
C THR A 213 -0.07 -6.59 22.48
N LEU A 214 -0.99 -5.63 22.63
CA LEU A 214 -0.79 -4.51 23.55
C LEU A 214 -0.88 -4.89 25.03
N ALA A 215 -1.64 -5.93 25.36
CA ALA A 215 -1.69 -6.47 26.72
C ALA A 215 -0.41 -7.22 27.11
N SER A 216 0.43 -7.61 26.13
CA SER A 216 1.71 -8.27 26.37
C SER A 216 2.73 -7.31 27.00
N PRO A 217 3.64 -7.79 27.88
CA PRO A 217 4.75 -6.98 28.40
C PRO A 217 5.56 -6.27 27.31
N ASP A 218 5.72 -6.92 26.15
CA ASP A 218 6.44 -6.36 24.99
C ASP A 218 5.80 -5.06 24.48
N GLY A 219 4.48 -4.92 24.57
CA GLY A 219 3.73 -3.74 24.12
C GLY A 219 3.72 -2.59 25.13
N GLN A 220 3.96 -2.86 26.42
CA GLN A 220 3.80 -1.87 27.50
C GLN A 220 5.08 -1.07 27.82
N HIS A 221 6.26 -1.52 27.36
CA HIS A 221 7.55 -1.00 27.83
C HIS A 221 8.43 -0.33 26.77
N GLN A 222 7.88 0.00 25.60
CA GLN A 222 8.71 0.50 24.49
C GLN A 222 8.42 1.96 24.15
N SER A 223 9.50 2.75 24.05
CA SER A 223 9.41 4.11 23.54
C SER A 223 9.06 4.08 22.05
N PRO A 224 8.07 4.86 21.59
CA PRO A 224 7.74 4.87 20.18
C PRO A 224 8.91 5.32 19.30
N SER A 225 9.18 4.61 18.20
CA SER A 225 10.20 4.99 17.22
C SER A 225 10.03 4.25 15.89
N PRO A 226 10.64 4.72 14.79
CA PRO A 226 10.99 6.11 14.46
C PRO A 226 10.01 6.77 13.46
N GLY A 227 10.17 8.06 13.14
CA GLY A 227 9.58 8.72 11.96
C GLY A 227 10.52 8.66 10.76
N TRP A 228 10.31 9.47 9.72
CA TRP A 228 11.13 9.47 8.51
C TRP A 228 12.23 10.52 8.53
N ALA A 229 13.37 10.19 7.93
CA ALA A 229 14.45 11.15 7.70
C ALA A 229 14.00 12.22 6.71
N GLY A 230 14.50 13.46 6.88
CA GLY A 230 14.46 14.44 5.80
C GLY A 230 15.44 14.06 4.69
N ALA A 231 15.21 14.56 3.48
CA ALA A 231 16.18 14.44 2.41
C ALA A 231 17.53 15.01 2.88
N SER A 232 18.56 14.17 2.88
CA SER A 232 19.94 14.64 3.08
C SER A 232 20.31 15.47 1.86
N HIS A 233 20.53 16.76 2.03
CA HIS A 233 21.08 17.65 0.99
C HIS A 233 22.53 17.30 0.66
#